data_AF-A0A382GLK9-F1
#
_entry.id   AF-A0A382GLK9-F1
#
_cell.length_a   1.000
_cell.length_b   1.000
_cell.length_c   1.000
_cell.angle_alpha   90.00
_cell.angle_beta   90.00
_cell.angle_gamma   90.00
#
_symmetry.space_group_name_H-M   'P 1'
#
loop_
_entity.id
_entity.type
_entity.pdbx_description
1 polymer ?
#
loop_
_entity_poly.entity_id
_entity_poly.type
_entity_poly.pdbx_seq_one_letter_code
_entity_poly.pdbx_strand_id
1 'polypeptide(L)'
;MVKAMLDRFPFLGFGSTASSKYWLTRFVFLRFLGGMYFVGFLILVNQGLPLIGENGLLPAKNFIDTLGPRYETTFDAFLKIPTLFWFHLSDRILVTCAWIGAILSFLVLIGFANVPILLILWFLYMSFVNIGQTWYGFGWESQLLETGFLGIFICPLVDPRPFPRSPPPAPVFWLLRWLIFRIHIGAGMIKIRNDDCWWNLTCMVYHYETQPLPNPL
;
A
#
# COMPACT_ATOMS: atom_id res chain seq x y z
N MET A 1 20.98 14.16 -27.29
CA MET A 1 19.77 15.00 -27.33
C MET A 1 18.97 14.94 -26.02
N VAL A 2 18.56 13.77 -25.53
CA VAL A 2 17.81 13.62 -24.26
C VAL A 2 18.55 14.19 -23.03
N LYS A 3 19.85 13.91 -22.88
CA LYS A 3 20.66 14.40 -21.75
C LYS A 3 20.69 15.93 -21.64
N ALA A 4 20.92 16.62 -22.77
CA ALA A 4 20.92 18.08 -22.83
C ALA A 4 19.54 18.72 -22.59
N MET A 5 18.45 17.98 -22.84
CA MET A 5 17.08 18.42 -22.59
C MET A 5 16.71 18.27 -21.11
N LEU A 6 17.18 17.20 -20.47
CA LEU A 6 17.03 16.94 -19.04
C LEU A 6 17.86 17.91 -18.18
N ASP A 7 19.06 18.29 -18.65
CA ASP A 7 19.93 19.28 -17.99
C ASP A 7 19.33 20.71 -17.97
N ARG A 8 18.33 21.02 -18.83
CA ARG A 8 17.59 22.31 -18.80
C ARG A 8 16.65 22.44 -17.60
N PHE A 9 16.33 21.35 -16.93
CA PHE A 9 15.45 21.36 -15.77
C PHE A 9 16.17 20.80 -14.52
N PRO A 10 17.19 21.50 -14.00
CA PRO A 10 18.03 21.00 -12.91
C PRO A 10 17.25 20.77 -11.60
N PHE A 11 16.09 21.40 -11.42
CA PHE A 11 15.18 21.16 -10.29
C PHE A 11 14.45 19.81 -10.37
N LEU A 12 14.27 19.26 -11.58
CA LEU A 12 13.59 17.97 -11.76
C LEU A 12 14.49 16.78 -11.34
N GLY A 13 15.81 16.97 -11.30
CA GLY A 13 16.77 15.97 -10.83
C GLY A 13 16.98 14.77 -11.76
N PHE A 14 16.36 14.77 -12.94
CA PHE A 14 16.64 13.80 -14.01
C PHE A 14 18.02 14.11 -14.62
N GLY A 15 19.11 13.51 -14.11
CA GLY A 15 20.44 13.62 -14.75
C GLY A 15 21.57 14.23 -13.91
N SER A 16 21.30 14.71 -12.69
CA SER A 16 22.35 15.23 -11.81
C SER A 16 23.26 14.10 -11.29
N THR A 17 24.49 14.03 -11.81
CA THR A 17 25.60 13.24 -11.24
C THR A 17 26.13 13.81 -9.93
N ALA A 18 25.66 14.99 -9.51
CA ALA A 18 25.97 15.56 -8.21
C ALA A 18 25.16 14.88 -7.09
N SER A 19 25.90 14.19 -6.21
CA SER A 19 25.56 13.76 -4.84
C SER A 19 24.07 13.78 -4.45
N SER A 20 23.45 12.60 -4.40
CA SER A 20 22.66 12.15 -3.24
C SER A 20 21.63 13.11 -2.63
N LYS A 21 20.82 13.82 -3.43
CA LYS A 21 19.82 14.78 -2.89
C LYS A 21 18.67 14.15 -2.10
N TYR A 22 18.29 12.90 -2.40
CA TYR A 22 17.11 12.25 -1.79
C TYR A 22 17.45 11.11 -0.83
N TRP A 23 18.69 11.02 -0.33
CA TRP A 23 19.07 9.89 0.54
C TRP A 23 18.29 9.91 1.86
N LEU A 24 18.15 11.09 2.47
CA LEU A 24 17.39 11.28 3.70
C LEU A 24 15.91 11.01 3.45
N THR A 25 15.37 11.49 2.32
CA THR A 25 13.99 11.22 1.92
C THR A 25 13.75 9.72 1.76
N ARG A 26 14.63 8.99 1.06
CA ARG A 26 14.56 7.52 0.97
C ARG A 26 14.60 6.87 2.34
N PHE A 27 15.56 7.26 3.17
CA PHE A 27 15.78 6.70 4.51
C PHE A 27 14.55 6.85 5.40
N VAL A 28 13.94 8.03 5.41
CA VAL A 28 12.74 8.35 6.19
C VAL A 28 11.52 7.67 5.59
N PHE A 29 11.31 7.80 4.28
CA PHE A 29 10.17 7.22 3.56
C PHE A 29 10.08 5.70 3.77
N LEU A 30 11.18 4.97 3.59
CA LEU A 30 11.16 3.51 3.74
C LEU A 30 10.82 3.07 5.16
N ARG A 31 11.26 3.82 6.19
CA ARG A 31 10.89 3.51 7.59
C ARG A 31 9.42 3.75 7.86
N PHE A 32 8.89 4.88 7.40
CA PHE A 32 7.46 5.15 7.53
C PHE A 32 6.63 4.11 6.78
N LEU A 33 7.04 3.74 5.57
CA LEU A 33 6.39 2.67 4.80
C LEU A 33 6.43 1.33 5.55
N GLY A 34 7.60 0.96 6.10
CA GLY A 34 7.76 -0.21 6.95
C GLY A 34 6.86 -0.16 8.19
N GLY A 35 6.76 0.99 8.85
CA GLY A 35 5.87 1.21 9.98
C GLY A 35 4.40 1.06 9.63
N MET A 36 3.95 1.60 8.49
CA MET A 36 2.57 1.44 8.03
C MET A 36 2.23 -0.01 7.72
N TYR A 37 3.10 -0.72 7.00
CA TYR A 37 2.93 -2.16 6.78
C TYR A 37 2.95 -2.94 8.10
N PHE A 38 3.84 -2.59 9.04
CA PHE A 38 3.94 -3.25 10.33
C PHE A 38 2.64 -3.15 11.12
N VAL A 39 2.07 -1.95 11.20
CA VAL A 39 0.75 -1.75 11.83
C VAL A 39 -0.33 -2.54 11.10
N GLY A 40 -0.37 -2.50 9.75
CA GLY A 40 -1.34 -3.26 8.96
C GLY A 40 -1.26 -4.77 9.19
N PHE A 41 -0.05 -5.34 9.22
CA PHE A 41 0.15 -6.75 9.49
C PHE A 41 -0.11 -7.12 10.97
N LEU A 42 0.18 -6.24 11.92
CA LEU A 42 -0.21 -6.45 13.32
C LEU A 42 -1.73 -6.48 13.48
N ILE A 43 -2.46 -5.63 12.76
CA ILE A 43 -3.93 -5.70 12.73
C ILE A 43 -4.37 -7.06 12.20
N LEU A 44 -3.78 -7.55 11.10
CA LEU A 44 -4.06 -8.89 10.56
C LEU A 44 -3.73 -10.02 11.57
N VAL A 45 -2.63 -9.92 12.30
CA VAL A 45 -2.26 -10.91 13.33
C VAL A 45 -3.32 -10.96 14.44
N ASN A 46 -3.84 -9.81 14.87
CA ASN A 46 -4.77 -9.74 16.00
C ASN A 46 -6.24 -9.93 15.61
N GLN A 47 -6.62 -9.50 14.41
CA GLN A 47 -8.02 -9.42 13.97
C GLN A 47 -8.31 -10.24 12.71
N GLY A 48 -7.30 -10.76 12.01
CA GLY A 48 -7.48 -11.48 10.75
C GLY A 48 -8.40 -12.69 10.86
N LEU A 49 -8.22 -13.55 11.88
CA LEU A 49 -9.09 -14.72 12.07
C LEU A 49 -10.54 -14.33 12.40
N PRO A 50 -10.81 -13.44 13.37
CA PRO A 50 -12.18 -12.97 13.61
C PRO A 50 -12.87 -12.35 12.39
N LEU A 51 -12.12 -11.69 11.49
CA LEU A 51 -12.70 -11.00 10.35
C LEU A 51 -12.90 -11.92 9.14
N ILE A 52 -11.87 -12.68 8.74
CA ILE A 52 -11.82 -13.40 7.46
C ILE A 52 -11.41 -14.88 7.57
N GLY A 53 -11.18 -15.38 8.78
CA GLY A 53 -10.91 -16.81 9.02
C GLY A 53 -12.12 -17.70 8.72
N GLU A 54 -11.95 -19.02 8.85
CA GLU A 54 -13.01 -20.01 8.57
C GLU A 54 -14.28 -19.77 9.40
N ASN A 55 -14.12 -19.35 10.65
CA ASN A 55 -15.21 -18.99 11.57
C ASN A 55 -15.34 -17.45 11.76
N GLY A 56 -14.78 -16.67 10.84
CA GLY A 56 -14.82 -15.21 10.89
C GLY A 56 -16.17 -14.62 10.46
N LEU A 57 -16.31 -13.31 10.59
CA LEU A 57 -17.52 -12.58 10.19
C LEU A 57 -17.78 -12.63 8.68
N LEU A 58 -16.71 -12.56 7.87
CA LEU A 58 -16.75 -12.67 6.42
C LEU A 58 -15.68 -13.67 5.95
N PRO A 59 -15.92 -14.99 6.08
CA PRO A 59 -14.93 -16.01 5.75
C PRO A 59 -14.40 -15.86 4.32
N ALA A 60 -13.08 -15.73 4.18
CA ALA A 60 -12.42 -15.59 2.87
C ALA A 60 -12.66 -16.80 1.97
N LYS A 61 -12.88 -17.98 2.57
CA LYS A 61 -13.18 -19.21 1.85
C LYS A 61 -14.47 -19.11 1.06
N ASN A 62 -15.54 -18.60 1.67
CA ASN A 62 -16.82 -18.41 0.98
C ASN A 62 -16.68 -17.46 -0.22
N PHE A 63 -15.86 -16.41 -0.09
CA PHE A 63 -15.57 -15.48 -1.18
C PHE A 63 -14.83 -16.15 -2.34
N ILE A 64 -13.75 -16.88 -2.04
CA ILE A 64 -12.98 -17.63 -3.05
C ILE A 64 -13.84 -18.71 -3.71
N ASP A 65 -14.65 -19.46 -2.95
CA ASP A 65 -15.52 -20.51 -3.47
C ASP A 65 -16.65 -19.95 -4.36
N THR A 66 -17.09 -18.72 -4.10
CA THR A 66 -18.09 -18.02 -4.94
C THR A 66 -17.50 -17.49 -6.24
N LEU A 67 -16.22 -17.10 -6.24
CA LEU A 67 -15.54 -16.52 -7.41
C LEU A 67 -14.81 -17.55 -8.26
N GLY A 68 -14.28 -18.61 -7.65
CA GLY A 68 -13.50 -19.67 -8.31
C GLY A 68 -14.20 -20.25 -9.54
N PRO A 69 -15.50 -20.64 -9.47
CA PRO A 69 -16.24 -21.16 -10.60
C PRO A 69 -16.42 -20.19 -11.78
N ARG A 70 -16.10 -18.90 -11.63
CA ARG A 70 -16.18 -17.89 -12.71
C ARG A 70 -14.95 -17.89 -13.61
N TYR A 71 -13.90 -18.63 -13.25
CA TYR A 71 -12.64 -18.70 -13.97
C TYR A 71 -12.35 -20.14 -14.41
N GLU A 72 -11.79 -20.32 -15.60
CA GLU A 72 -11.46 -21.64 -16.15
C GLU A 72 -10.31 -22.30 -15.38
N THR A 73 -9.30 -21.50 -15.00
CA THR A 73 -8.15 -21.97 -14.22
C THR A 73 -7.88 -21.10 -13.01
N THR A 74 -7.22 -21.66 -12.00
CA THR A 74 -6.71 -20.92 -10.84
C THR A 74 -5.74 -19.81 -11.25
N PHE A 75 -4.99 -20.01 -12.34
CA PHE A 75 -4.08 -18.99 -12.87
C PHE A 75 -4.83 -17.80 -13.46
N ASP A 76 -5.94 -18.04 -14.19
CA ASP A 76 -6.79 -16.97 -14.70
C ASP A 76 -7.43 -16.16 -13.57
N ALA A 77 -7.90 -16.86 -12.52
CA ALA A 77 -8.40 -16.22 -11.31
C ALA A 77 -7.32 -15.35 -10.65
N PHE A 78 -6.09 -15.85 -10.54
CA PHE A 78 -4.95 -15.13 -10.00
C PHE A 78 -4.59 -13.87 -10.82
N LEU A 79 -4.62 -13.94 -12.15
CA LEU A 79 -4.35 -12.77 -13.00
C LEU A 79 -5.39 -11.65 -12.85
N LYS A 80 -6.63 -12.00 -12.50
CA LYS A 80 -7.71 -11.02 -12.26
C LYS A 80 -7.72 -10.53 -10.82
N ILE A 81 -7.46 -11.42 -9.87
CA ILE A 81 -7.50 -11.18 -8.43
C ILE A 81 -6.19 -11.74 -7.86
N PRO A 82 -5.10 -10.95 -7.84
CA PRO A 82 -3.79 -11.44 -7.42
C PRO A 82 -3.77 -11.71 -5.92
N THR A 83 -3.83 -12.99 -5.54
CA THR A 83 -3.70 -13.42 -4.15
C THR A 83 -3.09 -14.81 -4.05
N LEU A 84 -2.24 -15.02 -3.03
CA LEU A 84 -1.67 -16.32 -2.68
C LEU A 84 -2.73 -17.34 -2.26
N PHE A 85 -3.88 -16.86 -1.77
CA PHE A 85 -4.90 -17.70 -1.15
C PHE A 85 -5.73 -18.52 -2.14
N TRP A 86 -5.55 -18.31 -3.45
CA TRP A 86 -6.08 -19.22 -4.48
C TRP A 86 -5.47 -20.62 -4.42
N PHE A 87 -4.20 -20.75 -4.01
CA PHE A 87 -3.48 -22.03 -3.99
C PHE A 87 -3.75 -22.82 -2.71
N HIS A 88 -3.76 -22.14 -1.58
CA HIS A 88 -4.12 -22.73 -0.29
C HIS A 88 -4.62 -21.65 0.66
N LEU A 89 -5.83 -21.86 1.19
CA LEU A 89 -6.42 -21.02 2.21
C LEU A 89 -6.76 -21.88 3.43
N SER A 90 -6.19 -21.51 4.57
CA SER A 90 -6.54 -22.03 5.89
C SER A 90 -6.17 -20.99 6.95
N ASP A 91 -6.78 -21.08 8.13
CA ASP A 91 -6.50 -20.17 9.25
C ASP A 91 -5.01 -20.13 9.61
N ARG A 92 -4.33 -21.29 9.53
CA ARG A 92 -2.88 -21.40 9.77
C ARG A 92 -2.07 -20.61 8.75
N ILE A 93 -2.43 -20.70 7.46
CA ILE A 93 -1.73 -19.94 6.41
C ILE A 93 -2.01 -18.45 6.55
N LEU A 94 -3.24 -18.03 6.87
CA LEU A 94 -3.56 -16.62 7.12
C LEU A 94 -2.69 -16.04 8.23
N VAL A 95 -2.62 -16.71 9.39
CA VAL A 95 -1.80 -16.27 10.52
C VAL A 95 -0.32 -16.27 10.18
N THR A 96 0.17 -17.31 9.49
CA THR A 96 1.58 -17.41 9.09
C THR A 96 1.98 -16.29 8.15
N CYS A 97 1.18 -16.01 7.11
CA CYS A 97 1.41 -14.90 6.18
C CYS A 97 1.36 -13.54 6.89
N ALA A 98 0.45 -13.36 7.86
CA ALA A 98 0.36 -12.13 8.65
C ALA A 98 1.64 -11.91 9.50
N TRP A 99 2.14 -12.96 10.17
CA TRP A 99 3.39 -12.88 10.93
C TRP A 99 4.62 -12.66 10.05
N ILE A 100 4.72 -13.33 8.90
CA ILE A 100 5.80 -13.09 7.93
C ILE A 100 5.79 -11.63 7.50
N GLY A 101 4.62 -11.08 7.16
CA GLY A 101 4.46 -9.67 6.82
C GLY A 101 4.87 -8.74 7.96
N ALA A 102 4.48 -9.04 9.20
CA ALA A 102 4.88 -8.26 10.38
C ALA A 102 6.40 -8.28 10.61
N ILE A 103 7.05 -9.43 10.47
CA ILE A 103 8.51 -9.54 10.63
C ILE A 103 9.23 -8.77 9.51
N LEU A 104 8.84 -8.97 8.25
CA LEU A 104 9.48 -8.30 7.12
C LEU A 104 9.29 -6.77 7.16
N SER A 105 8.10 -6.29 7.53
CA SER A 105 7.85 -4.86 7.70
C SER A 105 8.62 -4.26 8.88
N PHE A 106 8.80 -5.02 9.97
CA PHE A 106 9.67 -4.60 11.07
C PHE A 106 11.13 -4.46 10.63
N LEU A 107 11.65 -5.38 9.80
CA LEU A 107 12.99 -5.25 9.21
C LEU A 107 13.14 -3.96 8.40
N VAL A 108 12.13 -3.62 7.58
CA VAL A 108 12.10 -2.36 6.81
C VAL A 108 12.06 -1.16 7.75
N LEU A 109 11.26 -1.21 8.82
CA LEU A 109 11.13 -0.16 9.82
C LEU A 109 12.45 0.16 10.53
N ILE A 110 13.25 -0.85 10.87
CA ILE A 110 14.59 -0.65 11.47
C ILE A 110 15.65 -0.28 10.42
N GLY A 111 15.31 -0.33 9.14
CA GLY A 111 16.10 0.20 8.03
C GLY A 111 16.71 -0.85 7.10
N PHE A 112 16.34 -2.13 7.24
CA PHE A 112 16.73 -3.18 6.31
C PHE A 112 15.72 -3.29 5.18
N ALA A 113 16.03 -2.71 4.02
CA ALA A 113 15.11 -2.64 2.90
C ALA A 113 15.83 -2.89 1.57
N ASN A 114 15.34 -3.89 0.81
CA ASN A 114 15.74 -4.16 -0.56
C ASN A 114 14.51 -4.55 -1.40
N VAL A 115 14.70 -4.66 -2.71
CA VAL A 115 13.63 -5.01 -3.65
C VAL A 115 12.93 -6.33 -3.28
N PRO A 116 13.62 -7.45 -3.00
CA PRO A 116 12.97 -8.70 -2.61
C PRO A 116 12.07 -8.56 -1.39
N ILE A 117 12.53 -7.91 -0.31
CA ILE A 117 11.74 -7.74 0.92
C ILE A 117 10.48 -6.95 0.62
N LEU A 118 10.59 -5.79 -0.05
CA LEU A 118 9.41 -4.97 -0.35
C LEU A 118 8.46 -5.64 -1.33
N LEU A 119 8.97 -6.40 -2.31
CA LEU A 119 8.12 -7.10 -3.27
C LEU A 119 7.31 -8.21 -2.58
N ILE A 120 7.95 -9.00 -1.70
CA ILE A 120 7.26 -10.01 -0.89
C ILE A 120 6.24 -9.35 0.02
N LEU A 121 6.62 -8.28 0.72
CA LEU A 121 5.75 -7.55 1.65
C LEU A 121 4.53 -6.98 0.92
N TRP A 122 4.75 -6.33 -0.21
CA TRP A 122 3.70 -5.76 -1.06
C TRP A 122 2.74 -6.84 -1.56
N PHE A 123 3.26 -7.96 -2.04
CA PHE A 123 2.45 -9.05 -2.56
C PHE A 123 1.68 -9.81 -1.48
N LEU A 124 2.27 -10.00 -0.29
CA LEU A 124 1.56 -10.52 0.88
C LEU A 124 0.40 -9.61 1.26
N TYR A 125 0.63 -8.30 1.33
CA TYR A 125 -0.43 -7.35 1.67
C TYR A 125 -1.54 -7.34 0.62
N MET A 126 -1.17 -7.33 -0.67
CA MET A 126 -2.12 -7.44 -1.78
C MET A 126 -2.97 -8.69 -1.69
N SER A 127 -2.37 -9.82 -1.28
CA SER A 127 -3.09 -11.07 -1.10
C SER A 127 -4.21 -10.94 -0.07
N PHE A 128 -3.97 -10.25 1.05
CA PHE A 128 -4.99 -9.98 2.07
C PHE A 128 -6.03 -8.97 1.59
N VAL A 129 -5.61 -7.86 0.95
CA VAL A 129 -6.53 -6.83 0.43
C VAL A 129 -7.57 -7.45 -0.50
N ASN A 130 -7.14 -8.36 -1.39
CA ASN A 130 -8.02 -8.99 -2.37
C ASN A 130 -9.04 -9.98 -1.77
N ILE A 131 -8.78 -10.56 -0.60
CA ILE A 131 -9.72 -11.47 0.09
C ILE A 131 -10.46 -10.79 1.27
N GLY A 132 -10.04 -9.58 1.63
CA GLY A 132 -10.50 -8.85 2.80
C GLY A 132 -11.90 -8.26 2.69
N GLN A 133 -12.53 -8.34 1.51
CA GLN A 133 -13.92 -7.92 1.25
C GLN A 133 -14.18 -6.50 1.77
N THR A 134 -15.26 -6.28 2.53
CA THR A 134 -15.63 -4.96 3.06
C THR A 134 -14.57 -4.41 4.02
N TRP A 135 -13.88 -5.25 4.79
CA TRP A 135 -12.87 -4.81 5.76
C TRP A 135 -11.68 -4.12 5.09
N TYR A 136 -11.31 -4.57 3.88
CA TYR A 136 -10.20 -4.04 3.10
C TYR A 136 -10.65 -3.25 1.85
N GLY A 137 -11.93 -2.90 1.76
CA GLY A 137 -12.49 -2.14 0.64
C GLY A 137 -12.24 -0.64 0.69
N PHE A 138 -11.58 -0.14 1.74
CA PHE A 138 -11.35 1.28 1.96
C PHE A 138 -10.15 1.81 1.15
N GLY A 139 -10.22 3.08 0.75
CA GLY A 139 -9.22 3.70 -0.13
C GLY A 139 -7.80 3.79 0.44
N TRP A 140 -7.62 3.66 1.76
CA TRP A 140 -6.28 3.61 2.36
C TRP A 140 -5.55 2.30 2.07
N GLU A 141 -6.27 1.21 1.83
CA GLU A 141 -5.67 -0.09 1.49
C GLU A 141 -5.04 -0.04 0.09
N SER A 142 -5.79 0.47 -0.89
CA SER A 142 -5.29 0.69 -2.24
C SER A 142 -4.17 1.73 -2.27
N GLN A 143 -4.28 2.80 -1.48
CA GLN A 143 -3.21 3.78 -1.31
C GLN A 143 -1.92 3.15 -0.78
N LEU A 144 -1.99 2.27 0.21
CA LEU A 144 -0.80 1.59 0.74
C LEU A 144 -0.17 0.67 -0.30
N LEU A 145 -0.98 -0.05 -1.09
CA LEU A 145 -0.49 -0.88 -2.20
C LEU A 145 0.21 -0.06 -3.28
N GLU A 146 -0.35 1.08 -3.69
CA GLU A 146 0.29 1.96 -4.67
C GLU A 146 1.59 2.57 -4.14
N THR A 147 1.59 3.01 -2.88
CA THR A 147 2.77 3.57 -2.20
C THR A 147 3.87 2.50 -2.07
N GLY A 148 3.49 1.29 -1.67
CA GLY A 148 4.39 0.15 -1.53
C GLY A 148 5.00 -0.27 -2.86
N PHE A 149 4.19 -0.31 -3.93
CA PHE A 149 4.67 -0.59 -5.28
C PHE A 149 5.74 0.41 -5.72
N LEU A 150 5.51 1.71 -5.51
CA LEU A 150 6.52 2.73 -5.77
C LEU A 150 7.75 2.56 -4.86
N GLY A 151 7.55 2.15 -3.61
CA GLY A 151 8.61 1.84 -2.65
C GLY A 151 9.60 0.81 -3.15
N ILE A 152 9.15 -0.21 -3.89
CA ILE A 152 10.01 -1.24 -4.50
C ILE A 152 11.10 -0.58 -5.37
N PHE A 153 10.74 0.42 -6.17
CA PHE A 153 11.69 1.10 -7.08
C PHE A 153 12.62 2.09 -6.36
N ILE A 154 12.33 2.45 -5.11
CA ILE A 154 13.20 3.32 -4.30
C ILE A 154 14.32 2.50 -3.63
N CYS A 155 14.05 1.23 -3.37
CA CYS A 155 14.99 0.32 -2.72
C CYS A 155 16.18 -0.05 -3.62
N PRO A 156 17.36 -0.28 -3.01
CA PRO A 156 18.44 -0.99 -3.69
C PRO A 156 18.00 -2.42 -4.06
N LEU A 157 18.54 -2.95 -5.16
CA LEU A 157 18.19 -4.28 -5.65
C LEU A 157 18.49 -5.38 -4.61
N VAL A 158 19.69 -5.36 -4.01
CA VAL A 158 20.16 -6.45 -3.14
C VAL A 158 20.60 -5.94 -1.76
N ASP A 159 21.43 -4.90 -1.71
CA ASP A 159 22.01 -4.39 -0.47
C ASP A 159 20.94 -3.86 0.50
N PRO A 160 20.61 -4.56 1.59
CA PRO A 160 19.49 -4.17 2.44
C PRO A 160 19.85 -3.05 3.42
N ARG A 161 21.12 -2.61 3.51
CA ARG A 161 21.57 -1.71 4.58
C ARG A 161 20.85 -0.35 4.52
N PRO A 162 20.68 0.35 5.65
CA PRO A 162 19.97 1.64 5.68
C PRO A 162 20.58 2.75 4.81
N PHE A 163 21.88 2.66 4.50
CA PHE A 163 22.63 3.63 3.71
C PHE A 163 23.33 2.96 2.52
N PRO A 164 22.58 2.49 1.51
CA PRO A 164 23.17 1.85 0.35
C PRO A 164 23.82 2.90 -0.54
N ARG A 165 24.95 2.53 -1.18
CA ARG A 165 25.72 3.41 -2.07
C ARG A 165 25.00 3.76 -3.37
N SER A 166 23.95 3.01 -3.73
CA SER A 166 23.17 3.29 -4.92
C SER A 166 22.39 4.61 -4.78
N PRO A 167 22.45 5.50 -5.79
CA PRO A 167 21.67 6.73 -5.77
C PRO A 167 20.17 6.41 -5.88
N PRO A 168 19.30 7.11 -5.14
CA PRO A 168 17.87 6.90 -5.24
C PRO A 168 17.34 7.45 -6.58
N PRO A 169 16.44 6.74 -7.28
CA PRO A 169 15.97 7.15 -8.60
C PRO A 169 15.01 8.34 -8.52
N ALA A 170 15.42 9.48 -9.08
CA ALA A 170 14.63 10.71 -9.13
C ALA A 170 13.20 10.56 -9.72
N PRO A 171 12.95 9.74 -10.77
CA PRO A 171 11.61 9.58 -11.32
C PRO A 171 10.56 9.13 -10.30
N VAL A 172 10.95 8.26 -9.36
CA VAL A 172 10.00 7.68 -8.40
C VAL A 172 9.49 8.73 -7.41
N PHE A 173 10.31 9.72 -7.05
CA PHE A 173 9.84 10.82 -6.19
C PHE A 173 8.83 11.72 -6.90
N TRP A 174 8.91 11.87 -8.22
CA TRP A 174 7.87 12.55 -9.00
C TRP A 174 6.56 11.74 -9.02
N LEU A 175 6.66 10.41 -9.14
CA LEU A 175 5.49 9.52 -9.03
C LEU A 175 4.86 9.59 -7.63
N LEU A 176 5.66 9.68 -6.56
CA LEU A 176 5.14 9.90 -5.20
C LEU A 176 4.45 11.26 -5.05
N ARG A 177 5.01 12.33 -5.63
CA ARG A 177 4.35 13.65 -5.65
C ARG A 177 3.03 13.62 -6.41
N TRP A 178 3.01 12.93 -7.55
CA TRP A 178 1.80 12.72 -8.33
C TRP A 178 0.74 11.90 -7.56
N LEU A 179 1.17 10.85 -6.86
CA LEU A 179 0.31 10.06 -5.98
C LEU A 179 -0.38 10.94 -4.93
N ILE A 180 0.39 11.76 -4.20
CA ILE A 180 -0.13 12.69 -3.19
C ILE A 180 -1.13 13.68 -3.81
N PHE A 181 -0.76 14.29 -4.94
CA PHE A 181 -1.63 15.21 -5.65
C PHE A 181 -2.97 14.57 -6.02
N ARG A 182 -2.94 13.38 -6.64
CA ARG A 182 -4.15 12.63 -7.01
C ARG A 182 -5.01 12.28 -5.80
N ILE A 183 -4.41 11.89 -4.67
CA ILE A 183 -5.17 11.57 -3.45
C ILE A 183 -5.94 12.78 -2.96
N HIS A 184 -5.27 13.94 -2.85
CA HIS A 184 -5.92 15.16 -2.37
C HIS A 184 -7.01 15.65 -3.32
N ILE A 185 -6.74 15.66 -4.63
CA ILE A 185 -7.75 16.03 -5.63
C ILE A 185 -8.91 15.03 -5.63
N GLY A 186 -8.62 13.73 -5.63
CA GLY A 186 -9.64 12.68 -5.64
C GLY A 186 -10.57 12.75 -4.42
N ALA A 187 -10.02 13.00 -3.23
CA ALA A 187 -10.80 13.22 -2.03
C ALA A 187 -11.74 14.43 -2.15
N GLY A 188 -11.29 15.53 -2.77
CA GLY A 188 -12.13 16.69 -3.08
C GLY A 188 -13.21 16.39 -4.12
N MET A 189 -12.87 15.70 -5.20
CA MET A 189 -13.80 15.35 -6.28
C MET A 189 -14.93 14.44 -5.80
N ILE A 190 -14.65 13.49 -4.89
CA ILE A 190 -15.69 12.61 -4.33
C ILE A 190 -16.70 13.42 -3.52
N LYS A 191 -16.24 14.39 -2.74
CA LYS A 191 -17.11 15.30 -1.96
C LYS A 191 -18.04 16.08 -2.89
N ILE A 192 -17.44 16.77 -3.86
CA ILE A 192 -18.13 17.58 -4.87
C ILE A 192 -19.15 16.76 -5.68
N ARG A 193 -18.86 15.48 -5.95
CA ARG A 193 -19.77 14.57 -6.67
C ARG A 193 -20.95 14.10 -5.84
N ASN A 194 -20.78 13.92 -4.53
CA ASN A 194 -21.76 13.23 -3.69
C ASN A 194 -22.89 14.13 -3.18
N ASP A 195 -22.65 15.42 -2.98
CA ASP A 195 -23.65 16.32 -2.40
C ASP A 195 -23.43 17.78 -2.83
N ASP A 196 -24.51 18.46 -3.20
CA ASP A 196 -24.52 19.88 -3.56
C ASP A 196 -24.10 20.78 -2.40
N CYS A 197 -24.20 20.32 -1.15
CA CYS A 197 -23.70 21.07 0.00
C CYS A 197 -22.20 21.41 -0.12
N TRP A 198 -21.41 20.60 -0.84
CA TRP A 198 -19.98 20.85 -1.03
C TRP A 198 -19.75 21.98 -2.02
N TRP A 199 -20.64 22.13 -3.01
CA TRP A 199 -20.68 23.28 -3.91
C TRP A 199 -21.16 24.54 -3.21
N ASN A 200 -22.17 24.41 -2.36
CA ASN A 200 -22.78 25.51 -1.62
C ASN A 200 -21.98 25.91 -0.36
N LEU A 201 -20.88 25.22 -0.04
CA LEU A 201 -20.02 25.45 1.13
C LEU A 201 -20.75 25.29 2.49
N THR A 202 -21.85 24.54 2.53
CA THR A 202 -22.67 24.35 3.73
C THR A 202 -22.42 23.04 4.46
N CYS A 203 -21.73 22.05 3.86
CA CYS A 203 -21.60 20.73 4.50
C CYS A 203 -20.97 20.78 5.88
N MET A 204 -20.04 21.72 6.14
CA MET A 204 -19.33 21.80 7.42
C MET A 204 -20.23 22.09 8.61
N VAL A 205 -21.47 22.57 8.38
CA VAL A 205 -22.47 22.80 9.42
C VAL A 205 -22.86 21.49 10.11
N TYR A 206 -23.00 20.40 9.37
CA TYR A 206 -23.47 19.11 9.89
C TYR A 206 -22.49 17.94 9.66
N HIS A 207 -21.36 18.19 8.96
CA HIS A 207 -20.38 17.16 8.64
C HIS A 207 -19.84 16.46 9.89
N TYR A 208 -19.58 17.22 10.96
CA TYR A 208 -19.04 16.65 12.20
C TYR A 208 -20.10 16.00 13.10
N GLU A 209 -21.37 16.34 12.93
CA GLU A 209 -22.48 15.72 13.68
C GLU A 209 -22.76 14.29 13.21
N THR A 210 -22.42 14.00 11.95
CA THR A 210 -22.73 12.73 11.29
C THR A 210 -21.51 11.80 11.17
N GLN A 211 -20.32 12.25 11.56
CA GLN A 211 -19.14 11.39 11.58
C GLN A 211 -19.17 10.46 12.81
N PRO A 212 -18.73 9.21 12.66
CA PRO A 212 -18.47 8.32 13.79
C PRO A 212 -17.19 8.74 14.52
N LEU A 213 -17.14 9.99 14.98
CA LEU A 213 -16.10 10.47 15.86
C LEU A 213 -16.43 9.96 17.27
N PRO A 214 -15.45 9.40 18.01
CA PRO A 214 -15.67 9.06 19.40
C PRO A 214 -16.05 10.34 20.14
N ASN A 215 -17.32 10.46 20.51
CA ASN A 215 -17.73 11.50 21.44
C ASN A 215 -17.29 11.06 22.84
N PRO A 216 -16.82 11.99 23.69
CA PRO A 216 -16.72 11.68 25.11
C PRO A 216 -18.14 11.41 25.60
N LEU A 217 -18.41 10.15 25.98
CA LEU A 217 -19.54 9.79 26.83
C LEU A 217 -19.29 10.32 28.25
#